data_AF-A0A977MT08-F1
#
_entry.id   AF-A0A977MT08-F1
#
_cell.length_a   1.000
_cell.length_b   1.000
_cell.length_c   1.000
_cell.angle_alpha   90.00
_cell.angle_beta   90.00
_cell.angle_gamma   90.00
#
_symmetry.space_group_name_H-M   'P 1'
#
loop_
_entity.id
_entity.type
_entity.pdbx_description
1 polymer ?
#
loop_
_entity_poly.entity_id
_entity_poly.type
_entity_poly.pdbx_seq_one_letter_code
_entity_poly.pdbx_strand_id
1 'polypeptide(L)'
;SDWTCIGTLYSHESTVWSLAFDKTGERLATCSDDKTVKIWKQYTSENSEAPINTDEESHWKCICTLSGYHTRCVYDIDWCHESG
;
A
#
# COMPACT_ATOMS: atom_id res chain seq x y z
N SER A 1 -24.40 -4.98 -9.60
CA SER A 1 -22.92 -5.03 -9.59
C SER A 1 -22.52 -5.63 -8.28
N ASP A 2 -21.85 -6.78 -8.33
CA ASP A 2 -21.37 -7.45 -7.12
C ASP A 2 -20.00 -6.89 -6.73
N TRP A 3 -19.67 -6.98 -5.45
CA TRP A 3 -18.36 -6.61 -4.95
C TRP A 3 -17.41 -7.80 -5.07
N THR A 4 -16.22 -7.57 -5.65
CA THR A 4 -15.16 -8.57 -5.75
C THR A 4 -13.85 -8.02 -5.19
N CYS A 5 -12.98 -8.91 -4.74
CA CYS A 5 -11.60 -8.55 -4.40
C CYS A 5 -10.83 -8.25 -5.70
N ILE A 6 -10.19 -7.08 -5.76
CA ILE A 6 -9.41 -6.63 -6.94
C ILE A 6 -7.91 -6.83 -6.78
N GLY A 7 -7.44 -7.29 -5.61
CA GLY A 7 -6.03 -7.53 -5.37
C GLY A 7 -5.71 -7.82 -3.90
N THR A 8 -4.60 -8.51 -3.70
CA THR A 8 -4.03 -8.77 -2.37
C THR A 8 -2.58 -8.31 -2.34
N LEU A 9 -2.23 -7.50 -1.34
CA LEU A 9 -0.90 -6.91 -1.18
C LEU A 9 -0.07 -7.77 -0.21
N TYR A 10 0.86 -8.56 -0.74
CA TYR A 10 1.72 -9.44 0.06
C TYR A 10 3.09 -8.79 0.30
N SER A 11 3.41 -8.40 1.54
CA SER A 11 4.77 -7.97 1.92
C SER A 11 4.99 -7.86 3.43
N HIS A 12 3.96 -7.57 4.23
CA HIS A 12 4.08 -7.57 5.69
C HIS A 12 4.25 -9.00 6.22
N GLU A 13 5.06 -9.14 7.27
CA GLU A 13 5.39 -10.44 7.89
C GLU A 13 4.52 -10.75 9.11
N SER A 14 3.69 -9.80 9.54
CA SER A 14 2.75 -9.95 10.64
C SER A 14 1.48 -9.10 10.41
N THR A 15 0.58 -9.06 11.39
CA THR A 15 -0.71 -8.36 11.32
C THR A 15 -0.57 -6.91 10.85
N VAL A 16 -1.32 -6.53 9.81
CA VAL A 16 -1.49 -5.14 9.40
C VAL A 16 -2.59 -4.52 10.26
N TRP A 17 -2.29 -3.41 10.94
CA TRP A 17 -3.20 -2.80 11.91
C TRP A 17 -4.00 -1.63 11.33
N SER A 18 -3.38 -0.81 10.49
CA SER A 18 -4.02 0.37 9.90
C SER A 18 -3.46 0.67 8.52
N LEU A 19 -4.21 1.48 7.78
CA LEU A 19 -3.89 1.93 6.43
C LEU A 19 -4.36 3.37 6.22
N ALA A 20 -3.63 4.12 5.39
CA ALA A 20 -4.01 5.48 5.00
C ALA A 20 -3.61 5.74 3.54
N PHE A 21 -4.56 6.18 2.73
CA PHE A 21 -4.28 6.64 1.36
C PHE A 21 -3.67 8.04 1.39
N ASP A 22 -2.76 8.29 0.45
CA ASP A 22 -2.34 9.66 0.17
C ASP A 22 -3.48 10.46 -0.49
N LYS A 23 -3.24 11.76 -0.71
CA LYS A 23 -4.25 12.66 -1.26
C LYS A 23 -4.73 12.23 -2.66
N THR A 24 -3.88 11.66 -3.48
CA THR A 24 -4.21 11.29 -4.87
C THR A 24 -4.92 9.95 -4.95
N GLY A 25 -4.77 9.09 -3.93
CA GLY A 25 -5.25 7.72 -3.93
C GLY A 25 -4.35 6.76 -4.71
N GLU A 26 -3.28 7.25 -5.33
CA GLU A 26 -2.32 6.43 -6.08
C GLU A 26 -1.30 5.74 -5.16
N ARG A 27 -1.19 6.19 -3.91
CA ARG A 27 -0.36 5.55 -2.89
C ARG A 27 -1.14 5.23 -1.62
N LEU A 28 -0.68 4.16 -0.98
CA LEU A 28 -1.23 3.66 0.27
C LEU A 28 -0.07 3.47 1.25
N ALA A 29 -0.23 3.94 2.48
CA ALA A 29 0.63 3.57 3.59
C ALA A 29 -0.06 2.50 4.44
N THR A 30 0.69 1.50 4.88
CA THR A 30 0.21 0.47 5.82
C THR A 30 1.20 0.32 6.97
N CYS A 31 0.69 0.01 8.16
CA CYS A 31 1.50 -0.23 9.35
C CYS A 31 1.21 -1.60 9.99
N SER A 32 2.21 -2.22 10.60
CA SER A 32 2.12 -3.62 11.03
C SER A 32 2.78 -3.90 12.38
N ASP A 33 2.39 -5.03 12.95
CA ASP A 33 3.04 -5.71 14.06
C ASP A 33 4.51 -6.08 13.76
N ASP A 34 4.87 -6.23 12.48
CA ASP A 34 6.27 -6.46 12.04
C ASP A 34 7.20 -5.24 12.24
N LYS A 35 6.67 -4.15 12.82
CA LYS A 35 7.37 -2.90 13.17
C LYS A 35 7.80 -2.09 11.96
N THR A 36 7.22 -2.36 10.79
CA THR A 36 7.46 -1.61 9.57
C THR A 36 6.23 -0.82 9.14
N VAL A 37 6.50 0.27 8.43
CA VAL A 37 5.51 0.96 7.59
C VAL A 37 5.88 0.69 6.14
N LYS A 38 4.92 0.34 5.30
CA LYS A 38 5.15 0.12 3.86
C LYS A 38 4.36 1.13 3.03
N ILE A 39 4.99 1.63 1.98
CA ILE A 39 4.34 2.50 0.99
C ILE A 39 4.14 1.69 -0.28
N TRP A 40 2.90 1.69 -0.74
CA TRP A 40 2.46 1.00 -1.93
C TRP A 40 2.10 2.01 -3.00
N LYS A 41 2.35 1.68 -4.26
CA LYS A 41 1.91 2.47 -5.42
C LYS A 41 1.04 1.61 -6.32
N GLN A 42 -0.09 2.18 -6.76
CA GLN A 42 -0.94 1.60 -7.78
C GLN A 42 -0.35 1.86 -9.16
N TYR A 43 -0.25 0.81 -9.96
CA TYR A 43 0.08 0.91 -11.37
C TYR A 43 -1.13 0.50 -12.19
N THR A 44 -1.54 1.42 -13.06
CA THR A 44 -2.60 1.25 -14.04
C THR A 44 -1.97 1.09 -15.42
N SER A 45 -2.77 0.67 -16.41
CA SER A 45 -2.33 0.58 -17.79
C SER A 45 -1.83 1.92 -18.36
N GLU A 46 -2.31 3.05 -17.82
CA GLU A 46 -1.97 4.40 -18.28
C GLU A 46 -0.62 4.90 -17.75
N ASN A 47 -0.15 4.40 -16.60
CA ASN A 47 1.05 4.89 -15.92
C ASN A 47 2.19 3.85 -15.80
N SER A 48 2.05 2.69 -16.46
CA SER A 48 3.06 1.62 -16.51
C SER A 48 3.97 1.75 -17.75
N GLU A 49 5.29 1.70 -17.56
CA GLU A 49 6.28 1.70 -18.65
C GLU A 49 6.30 0.38 -19.46
N ALA A 50 5.67 -0.67 -18.96
CA ALA A 50 5.51 -1.96 -19.63
C ALA A 50 4.03 -2.28 -19.87
N PRO A 51 3.65 -2.89 -21.01
CA PRO A 51 2.28 -3.35 -21.23
C PRO A 51 1.91 -4.36 -20.15
N ILE A 52 0.89 -4.03 -19.36
CA ILE A 52 0.32 -4.93 -18.35
C ILE A 52 -0.46 -5.99 -19.13
N ASN A 53 0.18 -7.12 -19.42
CA ASN A 53 -0.49 -8.30 -19.95
C ASN A 53 -1.12 -9.07 -18.79
N THR A 54 -2.39 -8.80 -18.47
CA THR A 54 -3.36 -9.74 -17.89
C THR A 54 -4.66 -9.00 -17.60
N ASP A 55 -5.77 -9.74 -17.55
CA ASP A 55 -7.13 -9.31 -17.18
C ASP A 55 -7.26 -8.79 -15.72
N GLU A 56 -6.19 -8.23 -15.14
CA GLU A 56 -6.11 -7.72 -13.77
C GLU A 56 -5.86 -6.20 -13.81
N GLU A 57 -6.92 -5.45 -13.54
CA GLU A 57 -7.09 -4.03 -13.86
C GLU A 57 -6.22 -3.07 -13.01
N SER A 58 -5.48 -3.56 -12.02
CA SER A 58 -4.57 -2.75 -11.18
C SER A 58 -3.58 -3.63 -10.40
N HIS A 59 -2.28 -3.31 -10.46
CA HIS A 59 -1.29 -3.97 -9.62
C HIS A 59 -0.65 -3.00 -8.63
N TRP A 60 -0.80 -3.29 -7.35
CA TRP A 60 -0.13 -2.57 -6.28
C TRP A 60 1.25 -3.17 -6.04
N LYS A 61 2.27 -2.32 -5.92
CA LYS A 61 3.63 -2.74 -5.55
C LYS A 61 4.10 -2.01 -4.31
N CYS A 62 4.76 -2.72 -3.40
CA CYS A 62 5.48 -2.12 -2.29
C CYS A 62 6.72 -1.41 -2.86
N ILE A 63 6.72 -0.09 -2.83
CA ILE A 63 7.80 0.75 -3.37
C ILE A 63 8.75 1.27 -2.29
N CYS A 64 8.35 1.15 -1.01
CA CYS A 64 9.19 1.54 0.13
C CYS A 64 8.82 0.72 1.36
N THR A 65 9.82 0.34 2.15
CA THR A 65 9.66 -0.22 3.51
C THR A 65 10.46 0.63 4.48
N LEU A 66 9.78 1.25 5.43
CA LEU A 66 10.36 2.00 6.53
C LEU A 66 10.54 1.06 7.73
N SER A 67 11.77 0.60 7.94
CA SER A 67 12.14 -0.32 9.02
C SER A 67 13.17 0.31 9.97
N GLY A 68 13.28 -0.23 11.19
CA GLY A 68 14.26 0.23 12.19
C GLY A 68 13.86 1.48 12.98
N TYR A 69 12.75 2.14 12.64
CA TYR A 69 12.26 3.32 13.36
C TYR A 69 11.29 3.01 14.51
N HIS A 70 10.67 1.83 14.50
CA HIS A 70 9.75 1.39 15.55
C HIS A 70 10.30 0.14 16.24
N THR A 71 10.34 0.17 17.57
CA THR A 71 10.82 -0.97 18.37
C THR A 71 9.70 -1.96 18.73
N ARG A 72 8.45 -1.55 18.53
CA ARG A 72 7.21 -2.31 18.81
C ARG A 72 6.23 -2.16 17.63
N CYS A 73 5.10 -2.85 17.75
CA CYS A 73 3.97 -2.81 16.83
C CYS A 73 3.57 -1.37 16.51
N VAL A 74 3.23 -1.11 15.25
CA VAL A 74 2.65 0.16 14.83
C VAL A 74 1.16 -0.05 14.61
N TYR A 75 0.35 0.52 15.51
CA TYR A 75 -1.09 0.26 15.55
C TYR A 75 -1.90 1.17 14.64
N ASP A 76 -1.38 2.36 14.32
CA ASP A 76 -2.11 3.31 13.49
C ASP A 76 -1.16 4.13 12.61
N ILE A 77 -1.72 4.63 11.51
CA ILE A 77 -1.04 5.49 10.56
C ILE A 77 -2.06 6.46 9.93
N ASP A 78 -1.66 7.71 9.79
CA ASP A 78 -2.44 8.73 9.09
C ASP A 78 -1.56 9.40 8.04
N TRP A 79 -2.15 9.67 6.87
CA TRP A 79 -1.48 10.38 5.77
C TRP A 79 -2.21 11.69 5.53
N CYS A 80 -1.65 12.78 6.06
CA CYS A 80 -2.27 14.11 5.95
C CYS A 80 -2.51 14.50 4.47
N HIS A 81 -3.73 14.90 4.12
CA HIS A 81 -4.11 15.29 2.75
C HIS A 81 -3.79 16.75 2.39
N GLU A 82 -3.29 17.54 3.35
CA GLU A 82 -2.86 18.92 3.10
C GLU A 82 -1.35 19.02 2.86
N SER A 83 -0.56 18.30 3.66
CA SER A 83 0.91 18.37 3.63
C SER A 83 1.60 17.11 3.11
N GLY A 84 0.85 16.04 2.85
CA GLY A 84 1.36 14.70 2.49
C GLY A 84 0.95 14.22 1.11
#